data_AF-A0A0D3JIX1-F1
#
_entry.id   AF-A0A0D3JIX1-F1
#
_cell.length_a   1.000
_cell.length_b   1.000
_cell.length_c   1.000
_cell.angle_alpha   90.00
_cell.angle_beta   90.00
_cell.angle_gamma   90.00
#
_symmetry.space_group_name_H-M   'P 1'
#
loop_
_entity.id
_entity.type
_entity.pdbx_description
1 polymer ?
#
loop_
_entity_poly.entity_id
_entity_poly.type
_entity_poly.pdbx_seq_one_letter_code
_entity_poly.pdbx_strand_id
1 'polypeptide(L)'
;MMQPGFARGCASGAGLATACALVLAFLAWRQLPAQPGQTGGSWGSNGISESSSGALFRAVKVRSYQGPRRFADWRPRPDAKKGAPSKECRQWAVVTSIFPPTQTVRQLAALPSWCVVVAGDKKGPVEYNLSGEALPFESKAELRWNHFGRKNLGFLYAIQHGARWVYDTDDDNELLFPGPRAIPIPPPDALADEAHLPWRTWPRGFPLESIKDNATTRAWPSRRIGVFQSLANHDPDGSMMPYNAQATLHAQRALWSLLLPCSVHGRVTDIWRAYFAQRLLWDVGLRLAFSPPWVVQFRNAHNYLADFNSEVPLYQQAGALVGALLRWQPAARTLPGRFEELYVHMYELGIVGLSDVRLAQAWLADLDRIGYPFPPILDRPPRAVKPARSGGVRERHGERRAATSGAGQAT
;
A
#
# COMPACT_ATOMS: atom_id res chain seq x y z
N MET A 1 -41.11 -23.10 -45.99
CA MET A 1 -39.97 -23.86 -46.57
C MET A 1 -38.78 -23.67 -45.63
N MET A 2 -38.58 -24.54 -44.65
CA MET A 2 -37.79 -25.79 -44.71
C MET A 2 -36.35 -25.59 -45.23
N GLN A 3 -35.42 -25.49 -44.25
CA GLN A 3 -34.10 -26.17 -44.05
C GLN A 3 -33.44 -26.92 -45.23
N PRO A 4 -32.09 -27.13 -45.26
CA PRO A 4 -31.21 -27.54 -44.14
C PRO A 4 -29.85 -26.78 -44.10
N GLY A 5 -28.99 -26.82 -43.07
CA GLY A 5 -28.60 -27.91 -42.19
C GLY A 5 -27.24 -28.46 -42.66
N PHE A 6 -26.14 -27.98 -42.07
CA PHE A 6 -24.83 -28.62 -42.15
C PHE A 6 -24.18 -28.66 -40.77
N ALA A 7 -24.28 -29.83 -40.14
CA ALA A 7 -23.43 -30.27 -39.05
C ALA A 7 -22.55 -31.41 -39.58
N ARG A 8 -21.23 -31.26 -39.54
CA ARG A 8 -20.27 -32.37 -39.43
C ARG A 8 -19.09 -31.89 -38.60
N GLY A 9 -18.86 -32.58 -37.48
CA GLY A 9 -17.72 -32.37 -36.61
C GLY A 9 -16.45 -33.02 -37.16
N CYS A 10 -15.31 -32.52 -36.68
CA CYS A 10 -14.05 -33.25 -36.63
C CYS A 10 -13.39 -33.00 -35.27
N ALA A 11 -13.23 -34.10 -34.55
CA ALA A 11 -12.08 -34.50 -33.73
C ALA A 11 -11.43 -33.46 -32.80
N SER A 12 -11.71 -33.65 -31.51
CA SER A 12 -10.73 -33.87 -30.43
C SER A 12 -9.27 -33.46 -30.70
N GLY A 13 -8.85 -32.36 -30.06
CA GLY A 13 -7.44 -32.00 -29.91
C GLY A 13 -7.28 -30.63 -29.26
N ALA A 14 -6.36 -30.54 -28.30
CA ALA A 14 -5.99 -29.35 -27.51
C ALA A 14 -7.03 -28.89 -26.47
N GLY A 15 -6.85 -29.37 -25.23
CA GLY A 15 -7.37 -28.70 -24.05
C GLY A 15 -6.83 -27.28 -23.96
N LEU A 16 -7.62 -26.33 -24.44
CA LEU A 16 -7.54 -24.94 -24.02
C LEU A 16 -7.94 -24.90 -22.55
N ALA A 17 -6.93 -24.80 -21.68
CA ALA A 17 -7.11 -24.41 -20.29
C ALA A 17 -7.97 -23.14 -20.28
N THR A 18 -9.23 -23.30 -19.91
CA THR A 18 -10.19 -22.21 -19.79
C THR A 18 -9.62 -21.30 -18.71
N ALA A 19 -9.19 -20.10 -19.10
CA ALA A 19 -8.71 -19.09 -18.18
C ALA A 19 -9.77 -18.94 -17.08
N CYS A 20 -9.41 -19.31 -15.85
CA CYS A 20 -10.28 -19.29 -14.70
C CYS A 20 -10.45 -17.82 -14.22
N ALA A 21 -10.98 -16.97 -15.09
CA ALA A 21 -11.19 -15.56 -14.89
C ALA A 21 -12.66 -15.31 -14.57
N LEU A 22 -13.09 -15.62 -13.35
CA LEU A 22 -14.30 -15.02 -12.77
C LEU A 22 -14.44 -15.35 -11.29
N VAL A 23 -14.08 -14.40 -10.43
CA VAL A 23 -14.94 -14.02 -9.32
C VAL A 23 -14.89 -12.51 -9.16
N LEU A 24 -15.84 -11.81 -9.77
CA LEU A 24 -16.19 -10.45 -9.39
C LEU A 24 -16.92 -10.52 -8.03
N ALA A 25 -16.16 -10.68 -6.96
CA ALA A 25 -16.69 -10.62 -5.60
C ALA A 25 -16.96 -9.15 -5.29
N PHE A 26 -18.09 -8.63 -5.75
CA PHE A 26 -18.60 -7.37 -5.25
C PHE A 26 -19.15 -7.64 -3.85
N LEU A 27 -18.45 -7.12 -2.84
CA LEU A 27 -18.76 -7.35 -1.43
C LEU A 27 -19.96 -6.49 -0.99
N ALA A 28 -21.14 -6.78 -1.54
CA ALA A 28 -22.42 -6.22 -1.09
C ALA A 28 -23.02 -7.12 -0.01
N TRP A 29 -23.20 -6.59 1.20
CA TRP A 29 -23.94 -7.26 2.27
C TRP A 29 -25.33 -6.64 2.43
N ARG A 30 -26.37 -7.49 2.60
CA ARG A 30 -27.75 -7.08 2.89
C ARG A 30 -27.81 -6.24 4.17
N GLN A 31 -28.43 -5.06 4.11
CA GLN A 31 -28.60 -4.19 5.27
C GLN A 31 -29.23 -4.95 6.44
N LEU A 32 -28.55 -5.00 7.58
CA LEU A 32 -29.23 -5.25 8.85
C LEU A 32 -29.93 -3.94 9.27
N PRO A 33 -31.13 -3.99 9.87
CA PRO A 33 -31.84 -2.80 10.29
C PRO A 33 -30.94 -1.96 11.20
N ALA A 34 -30.90 -0.67 10.91
CA ALA A 34 -30.12 0.30 11.66
C ALA A 34 -30.48 0.24 13.15
N GLN A 35 -29.47 0.12 14.00
CA GLN A 35 -29.62 0.36 15.43
C GLN A 35 -30.09 1.83 15.62
N PRO A 36 -31.13 2.08 16.42
CA PRO A 36 -31.65 3.43 16.59
C PRO A 36 -30.62 4.34 17.28
N GLY A 37 -30.28 5.43 16.60
CA GLY A 37 -29.90 6.71 17.20
C GLY A 37 -28.65 6.75 18.08
N GLN A 38 -27.46 6.78 17.47
CA GLN A 38 -26.51 7.80 17.87
C GLN A 38 -26.66 8.94 16.89
N THR A 39 -27.17 10.07 17.39
CA THR A 39 -27.19 11.36 16.70
C THR A 39 -25.87 11.53 15.97
N GLY A 40 -25.93 11.52 14.63
CA GLY A 40 -24.81 11.87 13.80
C GLY A 40 -24.30 13.20 14.28
N GLY A 41 -23.05 13.22 14.76
CA GLY A 41 -22.35 14.46 15.02
C GLY A 41 -22.41 15.26 13.74
N SER A 42 -23.27 16.28 13.74
CA SER A 42 -23.12 17.42 12.85
C SER A 42 -21.65 17.79 12.93
N TRP A 43 -20.97 17.77 11.79
CA TRP A 43 -19.67 18.41 11.67
C TRP A 43 -19.94 19.90 11.81
N GLY A 44 -20.13 20.35 13.05
CA GLY A 44 -19.74 21.68 13.43
C GLY A 44 -18.30 21.80 12.98
N SER A 45 -18.04 22.79 12.14
CA SER A 45 -16.70 23.23 11.81
C SER A 45 -15.97 23.49 13.13
N ASN A 46 -15.24 22.50 13.62
CA ASN A 46 -14.09 22.77 14.46
C ASN A 46 -13.09 23.39 13.50
N GLY A 47 -13.22 24.71 13.41
CA GLY A 47 -12.48 25.67 12.62
C GLY A 47 -11.42 25.13 11.68
N ILE A 48 -11.42 25.72 10.49
CA ILE A 48 -10.25 26.49 10.10
C ILE A 48 -9.93 27.43 11.29
N SER A 49 -9.24 26.90 12.29
CA SER A 49 -8.79 27.65 13.45
C SER A 49 -7.33 27.96 13.14
N GLU A 50 -7.16 29.18 12.66
CA GLU A 50 -5.89 29.82 12.33
C GLU A 50 -5.24 29.29 11.05
N SER A 51 -5.57 29.98 9.95
CA SER A 51 -4.55 30.42 9.01
C SER A 51 -3.20 30.63 9.71
N SER A 52 -2.21 29.79 9.37
CA SER A 52 -0.80 30.00 9.71
C SER A 52 -0.49 30.30 11.18
N SER A 53 -0.76 29.39 12.11
CA SER A 53 -0.18 29.50 13.47
C SER A 53 1.33 29.22 13.50
N GLY A 54 1.95 28.81 12.39
CA GLY A 54 3.40 28.51 12.31
C GLY A 54 3.85 27.34 13.20
N ALA A 55 2.95 26.74 13.97
CA ALA A 55 3.24 25.66 14.89
C ALA A 55 3.29 24.33 14.14
N LEU A 56 4.51 23.82 13.95
CA LEU A 56 4.73 22.48 13.41
C LEU A 56 4.09 21.43 14.34
N PHE A 57 3.38 20.48 13.75
CA PHE A 57 2.87 19.32 14.49
C PHE A 57 4.04 18.61 15.19
N ARG A 58 3.86 18.30 16.48
CA ARG A 58 4.84 17.54 17.26
C ARG A 58 4.25 16.19 17.62
N ALA A 59 4.99 15.13 17.35
CA ALA A 59 4.63 13.78 17.78
C ALA A 59 4.85 13.62 19.30
N VAL A 60 3.93 14.20 20.08
CA VAL A 60 3.85 14.06 21.53
C VAL A 60 2.63 13.22 21.89
N LYS A 61 2.68 12.53 23.03
CA LYS A 61 1.54 11.76 23.52
C LYS A 61 0.41 12.71 23.90
N VAL A 62 -0.71 12.63 23.18
CA VAL A 62 -1.92 13.45 23.39
C VAL A 62 -3.05 12.67 24.05
N ARG A 63 -2.98 11.34 24.05
CA ARG A 63 -3.97 10.44 24.69
C ARG A 63 -3.35 9.11 25.08
N SER A 64 -4.05 8.34 25.90
CA SER A 64 -3.64 7.01 26.35
C SER A 64 -4.67 5.96 25.98
N TYR A 65 -4.22 4.81 25.50
CA TYR A 65 -5.12 3.70 25.21
C TYR A 65 -5.36 2.84 26.45
N GLN A 66 -6.63 2.62 26.79
CA GLN A 66 -7.07 1.85 27.96
C GLN A 66 -7.74 0.52 27.60
N GLY A 67 -7.77 0.16 26.31
CA GLY A 67 -8.39 -1.08 25.86
C GLY A 67 -7.49 -2.31 26.05
N PRO A 68 -8.00 -3.51 25.70
CA PRO A 68 -7.23 -4.74 25.78
C PRO A 68 -6.11 -4.77 24.74
N ARG A 69 -5.00 -5.44 25.09
CA ARG A 69 -3.92 -5.82 24.17
C ARG A 69 -4.13 -7.27 23.73
N ARG A 70 -4.81 -7.48 22.61
CA ARG A 70 -5.19 -8.82 22.12
C ARG A 70 -3.99 -9.63 21.61
N PHE A 71 -2.91 -8.96 21.22
CA PHE A 71 -1.76 -9.59 20.57
C PHE A 71 -0.42 -9.41 21.30
N ALA A 72 -0.41 -8.71 22.45
CA ALA A 72 0.81 -8.57 23.28
C ALA A 72 1.45 -9.92 23.61
N ASP A 73 0.63 -10.91 23.98
CA ASP A 73 1.06 -12.27 24.30
C ASP A 73 0.76 -13.28 23.18
N TRP A 74 0.53 -12.83 21.95
CA TRP A 74 0.27 -13.74 20.84
C TRP A 74 1.42 -14.75 20.67
N ARG A 75 1.07 -15.99 20.33
CA ARG A 75 1.99 -17.08 20.03
C ARG A 75 1.56 -17.75 18.73
N PRO A 76 2.51 -18.22 17.90
CA PRO A 76 2.18 -19.03 16.73
C PRO A 76 1.38 -20.26 17.14
N ARG A 77 0.31 -20.56 16.40
CA ARG A 77 -0.47 -21.79 16.61
C ARG A 77 0.17 -22.93 15.79
N PRO A 78 0.74 -23.97 16.41
CA PRO A 78 1.40 -25.06 15.69
C PRO A 78 0.47 -25.80 14.73
N ASP A 79 -0.81 -25.92 15.12
CA ASP A 79 -1.84 -26.69 14.39
C ASP A 79 -2.78 -25.83 13.54
N ALA A 80 -2.38 -24.58 13.21
CA ALA A 80 -3.17 -23.75 12.31
C ALA A 80 -3.27 -24.43 10.93
N LYS A 81 -4.37 -25.17 10.71
CA LYS A 81 -4.66 -25.79 9.42
C LYS A 81 -4.72 -24.68 8.38
N LYS A 82 -3.76 -24.68 7.45
CA LYS A 82 -3.85 -23.84 6.25
C LYS A 82 -5.14 -24.22 5.55
N GLY A 83 -6.08 -23.27 5.45
CA GLY A 83 -7.22 -23.44 4.56
C GLY A 83 -6.69 -23.85 3.19
N ALA A 84 -7.22 -24.94 2.61
CA ALA A 84 -6.87 -25.28 1.24
C ALA A 84 -7.27 -24.09 0.36
N PRO A 85 -6.40 -23.62 -0.55
CA PRO A 85 -6.77 -22.55 -1.46
C PRO A 85 -7.99 -23.01 -2.25
N SER A 86 -9.11 -22.33 -2.10
CA SER A 86 -10.35 -22.65 -2.80
C SER A 86 -10.38 -22.10 -4.23
N LYS A 87 -9.31 -21.41 -4.65
CA LYS A 87 -9.09 -20.88 -6.00
C LYS A 87 -7.71 -21.26 -6.49
N GLU A 88 -7.57 -21.45 -7.79
CA GLU A 88 -6.32 -21.91 -8.42
C GLU A 88 -5.26 -20.79 -8.54
N CYS A 89 -5.68 -19.53 -8.54
CA CYS A 89 -4.82 -18.36 -8.68
C CYS A 89 -4.01 -18.05 -7.41
N ARG A 90 -2.71 -17.76 -7.60
CA ARG A 90 -1.78 -17.33 -6.53
C ARG A 90 -1.47 -15.84 -6.58
N GLN A 91 -1.87 -15.16 -7.66
CA GLN A 91 -1.64 -13.73 -7.89
C GLN A 91 -3.01 -13.06 -7.91
N TRP A 92 -3.16 -11.97 -7.15
CA TRP A 92 -4.45 -11.32 -6.93
C TRP A 92 -4.33 -9.84 -7.16
N ALA A 93 -5.15 -9.26 -8.03
CA ALA A 93 -5.33 -7.82 -8.13
C ALA A 93 -6.52 -7.41 -7.27
N VAL A 94 -6.33 -6.45 -6.38
CA VAL A 94 -7.38 -5.93 -5.50
C VAL A 94 -7.61 -4.48 -5.84
N VAL A 95 -8.85 -4.18 -6.24
CA VAL A 95 -9.28 -2.87 -6.74
C VAL A 95 -10.46 -2.38 -5.93
N THR A 96 -10.53 -1.09 -5.64
CA THR A 96 -11.78 -0.44 -5.20
C THR A 96 -12.39 0.28 -6.39
N SER A 97 -13.70 0.12 -6.59
CA SER A 97 -14.40 0.85 -7.65
C SER A 97 -15.84 1.13 -7.26
N ILE A 98 -16.32 2.31 -7.68
CA ILE A 98 -17.74 2.68 -7.70
C ILE A 98 -18.28 2.80 -9.14
N PHE A 99 -17.43 2.54 -10.14
CA PHE A 99 -17.73 2.69 -11.56
C PHE A 99 -17.98 1.32 -12.21
N PRO A 100 -18.73 1.26 -13.33
CA PRO A 100 -18.77 0.09 -14.23
C PRO A 100 -17.36 -0.43 -14.53
N PRO A 101 -17.19 -1.72 -14.89
CA PRO A 101 -15.88 -2.30 -15.19
C PRO A 101 -15.06 -1.40 -16.12
N THR A 102 -14.03 -0.75 -15.57
CA THR A 102 -13.14 0.16 -16.29
C THR A 102 -12.21 -0.61 -17.21
N GLN A 103 -11.48 0.10 -18.07
CA GLN A 103 -10.44 -0.52 -18.90
C GLN A 103 -9.41 -1.27 -18.05
N THR A 104 -8.97 -0.66 -16.94
CA THR A 104 -8.09 -1.30 -15.95
C THR A 104 -8.66 -2.61 -15.43
N VAL A 105 -9.93 -2.62 -14.97
CA VAL A 105 -10.55 -3.84 -14.44
C VAL A 105 -10.63 -4.94 -15.51
N ARG A 106 -10.91 -4.59 -16.77
CA ARG A 106 -10.91 -5.54 -17.89
C ARG A 106 -9.52 -6.08 -18.20
N GLN A 107 -8.50 -5.22 -18.21
CA GLN A 107 -7.11 -5.63 -18.41
C GLN A 107 -6.68 -6.61 -17.31
N LEU A 108 -6.96 -6.30 -16.05
CA LEU A 108 -6.64 -7.17 -14.91
C LEU A 108 -7.36 -8.51 -14.99
N ALA A 109 -8.64 -8.51 -15.37
CA ALA A 109 -9.42 -9.74 -15.51
C ALA A 109 -8.94 -10.63 -16.67
N ALA A 110 -8.29 -10.04 -17.67
CA ALA A 110 -7.70 -10.76 -18.80
C ALA A 110 -6.29 -11.32 -18.51
N LEU A 111 -5.67 -10.99 -17.37
CA LEU A 111 -4.34 -11.47 -17.05
C LEU A 111 -4.34 -12.97 -16.70
N PRO A 112 -3.51 -13.79 -17.36
CA PRO A 112 -3.43 -15.22 -17.04
C PRO A 112 -2.83 -15.44 -15.64
N SER A 113 -3.37 -16.39 -14.88
CA SER A 113 -2.94 -16.73 -13.51
C SER A 113 -3.25 -15.69 -12.42
N TRP A 114 -3.91 -14.58 -12.78
CA TRP A 114 -4.39 -13.57 -11.83
C TRP A 114 -5.87 -13.78 -11.51
N CYS A 115 -6.23 -13.57 -10.25
CA CYS A 115 -7.60 -13.32 -9.84
C CYS A 115 -7.80 -11.83 -9.56
N VAL A 116 -9.00 -11.32 -9.79
CA VAL A 116 -9.34 -9.92 -9.52
C VAL A 116 -10.43 -9.86 -8.46
N VAL A 117 -10.25 -9.02 -7.46
CA VAL A 117 -11.27 -8.70 -6.46
C VAL A 117 -11.59 -7.22 -6.56
N VAL A 118 -12.86 -6.90 -6.74
CA VAL A 118 -13.36 -5.52 -6.73
C VAL A 118 -14.06 -5.28 -5.41
N ALA A 119 -13.38 -4.63 -4.47
CA ALA A 119 -13.93 -4.20 -3.21
C ALA A 119 -14.93 -3.05 -3.44
N GLY A 120 -16.20 -3.41 -3.59
CA GLY A 120 -17.30 -2.49 -3.81
C GLY A 120 -17.66 -1.61 -2.62
N ASP A 121 -18.24 -0.44 -2.93
CA ASP A 121 -18.88 0.47 -1.96
C ASP A 121 -20.37 0.67 -2.32
N LYS A 122 -21.12 1.46 -1.53
CA LYS A 122 -22.59 1.66 -1.64
C LYS A 122 -23.08 1.95 -3.06
N LYS A 123 -22.27 2.61 -3.88
CA LYS A 123 -22.63 3.08 -5.22
C LYS A 123 -22.25 2.12 -6.35
N GLY A 124 -21.72 0.93 -6.04
CA GLY A 124 -21.17 0.11 -7.10
C GLY A 124 -22.23 -0.36 -8.12
N PRO A 125 -21.82 -0.48 -9.39
CA PRO A 125 -22.70 -0.66 -10.54
C PRO A 125 -23.32 -2.07 -10.56
N VAL A 126 -24.50 -2.17 -11.15
CA VAL A 126 -25.26 -3.42 -11.32
C VAL A 126 -24.54 -4.38 -12.29
N GLU A 127 -23.65 -3.83 -13.11
CA GLU A 127 -22.91 -4.48 -14.18
C GLU A 127 -21.83 -5.46 -13.70
N TYR A 128 -21.42 -5.40 -12.43
CA TYR A 128 -20.58 -6.46 -11.85
C TYR A 128 -21.46 -7.69 -11.58
N ASN A 129 -21.00 -8.87 -12.00
CA ASN A 129 -21.66 -10.12 -11.64
C ASN A 129 -21.48 -10.38 -10.13
N LEU A 130 -22.46 -9.97 -9.32
CA LEU A 130 -22.37 -9.98 -7.87
C LEU A 130 -22.45 -11.42 -7.34
N SER A 131 -21.31 -11.98 -6.96
CA SER A 131 -21.30 -13.16 -6.09
C SER A 131 -21.46 -12.71 -4.64
N GLY A 132 -22.65 -12.94 -4.07
CA GLY A 132 -22.99 -12.54 -2.70
C GLY A 132 -22.36 -13.45 -1.64
N GLU A 133 -21.03 -13.56 -1.62
CA GLU A 133 -20.31 -14.38 -0.64
C GLU A 133 -20.29 -13.68 0.73
N ALA A 134 -20.69 -14.41 1.76
CA ALA A 134 -20.63 -13.91 3.13
C ALA A 134 -19.17 -13.81 3.57
N LEU A 135 -18.72 -12.59 3.92
CA LEU A 135 -17.37 -12.39 4.46
C LEU A 135 -17.33 -12.63 5.97
N PRO A 136 -16.60 -13.65 6.46
CA PRO A 136 -16.53 -13.99 7.87
C PRO A 136 -15.45 -13.18 8.62
N PHE A 137 -15.22 -11.93 8.20
CA PHE A 137 -14.14 -11.08 8.72
C PHE A 137 -14.64 -10.18 9.84
N GLU A 138 -13.95 -10.20 10.97
CA GLU A 138 -14.18 -9.31 12.12
C GLU A 138 -13.95 -7.85 11.72
N SER A 139 -12.96 -7.61 10.85
CA SER A 139 -12.57 -6.28 10.36
C SER A 139 -13.74 -5.51 9.74
N LYS A 140 -14.74 -6.22 9.19
CA LYS A 140 -15.95 -5.62 8.60
C LYS A 140 -16.69 -4.69 9.56
N ALA A 141 -16.68 -4.98 10.87
CA ALA A 141 -17.40 -4.18 11.86
C ALA A 141 -16.84 -2.76 12.01
N GLU A 142 -15.56 -2.56 11.71
CA GLU A 142 -14.87 -1.26 11.84
C GLU A 142 -14.83 -0.47 10.52
N LEU A 143 -15.24 -1.09 9.40
CA LEU A 143 -15.16 -0.49 8.06
C LEU A 143 -16.45 0.24 7.70
N ARG A 144 -16.31 1.56 7.53
CA ARG A 144 -17.42 2.43 7.12
C ARG A 144 -17.70 2.29 5.63
N TRP A 145 -18.94 2.59 5.25
CA TRP A 145 -19.32 2.80 3.85
C TRP A 145 -18.86 4.17 3.36
N ASN A 146 -18.76 4.31 2.04
CA ASN A 146 -18.19 5.47 1.34
C ASN A 146 -16.76 5.77 1.81
N HIS A 147 -15.96 4.72 1.95
CA HIS A 147 -14.62 4.83 2.49
C HIS A 147 -13.64 3.91 1.76
N PHE A 148 -12.52 4.49 1.31
CA PHE A 148 -11.46 3.80 0.58
C PHE A 148 -10.96 2.54 1.29
N GLY A 149 -10.86 2.58 2.62
CA GLY A 149 -10.42 1.45 3.45
C GLY A 149 -11.28 0.18 3.35
N ARG A 150 -12.42 0.18 2.65
CA ARG A 150 -13.14 -1.07 2.31
C ARG A 150 -12.30 -2.04 1.49
N LYS A 151 -11.26 -1.56 0.80
CA LYS A 151 -10.24 -2.39 0.13
C LYS A 151 -9.62 -3.46 1.04
N ASN A 152 -9.58 -3.19 2.36
CA ASN A 152 -9.15 -4.16 3.38
C ASN A 152 -9.88 -5.51 3.28
N LEU A 153 -11.17 -5.52 2.96
CA LEU A 153 -11.93 -6.77 2.80
C LEU A 153 -11.50 -7.54 1.55
N GLY A 154 -11.16 -6.84 0.47
CA GLY A 154 -10.61 -7.45 -0.74
C GLY A 154 -9.24 -8.08 -0.48
N PHE A 155 -8.40 -7.45 0.34
CA PHE A 155 -7.13 -8.03 0.77
C PHE A 155 -7.33 -9.30 1.61
N LEU A 156 -8.21 -9.29 2.62
CA LEU A 156 -8.51 -10.48 3.41
C LEU A 156 -9.06 -11.61 2.55
N TYR A 157 -9.94 -11.29 1.57
CA TYR A 157 -10.44 -12.26 0.61
C TYR A 157 -9.30 -12.89 -0.19
N ALA A 158 -8.42 -12.08 -0.81
CA ALA A 158 -7.27 -12.60 -1.54
C ALA A 158 -6.38 -13.51 -0.67
N ILE A 159 -6.09 -13.08 0.57
CA ILE A 159 -5.25 -13.84 1.52
C ILE A 159 -5.92 -15.17 1.90
N GLN A 160 -7.21 -15.16 2.24
CA GLN A 160 -7.99 -16.36 2.57
C GLN A 160 -7.98 -17.38 1.42
N HIS A 161 -8.00 -16.88 0.18
CA HIS A 161 -7.98 -17.72 -1.02
C HIS A 161 -6.57 -18.04 -1.53
N GLY A 162 -5.54 -17.83 -0.70
CA GLY A 162 -4.19 -18.37 -0.94
C GLY A 162 -3.26 -17.48 -1.75
N ALA A 163 -3.51 -16.16 -1.76
CA ALA A 163 -2.62 -15.18 -2.39
C ALA A 163 -1.17 -15.33 -1.94
N ARG A 164 -0.26 -15.39 -2.92
CA ARG A 164 1.18 -15.21 -2.74
C ARG A 164 1.64 -13.82 -3.13
N TRP A 165 0.88 -13.17 -4.00
CA TRP A 165 1.06 -11.78 -4.40
C TRP A 165 -0.28 -11.09 -4.42
N VAL A 166 -0.32 -9.89 -3.85
CA VAL A 166 -1.45 -8.97 -3.98
C VAL A 166 -0.95 -7.71 -4.68
N TYR A 167 -1.57 -7.40 -5.82
CA TYR A 167 -1.43 -6.14 -6.53
C TYR A 167 -2.53 -5.19 -6.06
N ASP A 168 -2.14 -4.22 -5.25
CA ASP A 168 -2.96 -3.13 -4.74
C ASP A 168 -2.99 -2.01 -5.79
N THR A 169 -4.13 -1.86 -6.47
CA THR A 169 -4.31 -0.89 -7.56
C THR A 169 -5.68 -0.26 -7.57
N ASP A 170 -5.79 0.92 -8.17
CA ASP A 170 -7.07 1.58 -8.42
C ASP A 170 -7.56 1.28 -9.84
N ASP A 171 -8.83 1.58 -10.09
CA ASP A 171 -9.50 1.28 -11.37
C ASP A 171 -9.17 2.28 -12.48
N ASP A 172 -8.38 3.31 -12.18
CA ASP A 172 -7.87 4.33 -13.10
C ASP A 172 -6.40 4.14 -13.49
N ASN A 173 -5.74 3.04 -13.08
CA ASN A 173 -4.35 2.75 -13.40
C ASN A 173 -4.23 1.69 -14.50
N GLU A 174 -4.33 2.13 -15.75
CA GLU A 174 -4.22 1.24 -16.90
C GLU A 174 -2.78 0.73 -17.08
N LEU A 175 -2.64 -0.56 -17.42
CA LEU A 175 -1.34 -1.16 -17.69
C LEU A 175 -0.75 -0.60 -18.98
N LEU A 176 0.51 -0.16 -18.94
CA LEU A 176 1.24 0.37 -20.11
C LEU A 176 1.35 -0.66 -21.24
N PHE A 177 1.63 -1.90 -20.86
CA PHE A 177 1.83 -3.01 -21.81
C PHE A 177 0.99 -4.21 -21.36
N PRO A 178 -0.32 -4.24 -21.68
CA PRO A 178 -1.19 -5.37 -21.33
C PRO A 178 -0.68 -6.67 -21.94
N GLY A 179 -0.69 -7.74 -21.15
CA GLY A 179 -0.21 -9.06 -21.57
C GLY A 179 0.25 -9.90 -20.38
N PRO A 180 0.72 -11.14 -20.62
CA PRO A 180 1.05 -12.10 -19.57
C PRO A 180 2.12 -11.65 -18.56
N ARG A 181 2.93 -10.62 -18.92
CA ARG A 181 4.00 -10.07 -18.10
C ARG A 181 3.79 -8.59 -17.76
N ALA A 182 2.55 -8.09 -17.87
CA ALA A 182 2.24 -6.68 -17.65
C ALA A 182 2.59 -6.20 -16.24
N ILE A 183 2.46 -7.10 -15.25
CA ILE A 183 2.84 -6.84 -13.86
C ILE A 183 4.09 -7.66 -13.55
N PRO A 184 5.28 -7.04 -13.40
CA PRO A 184 6.52 -7.77 -13.16
C PRO A 184 6.58 -8.22 -11.70
N ILE A 185 6.53 -9.54 -11.50
CA ILE A 185 6.68 -10.16 -10.19
C ILE A 185 8.16 -10.40 -9.91
N PRO A 186 8.74 -9.82 -8.85
CA PRO A 186 10.11 -10.12 -8.45
C PRO A 186 10.28 -11.61 -8.09
N PRO A 187 11.45 -12.22 -8.36
CA PRO A 187 11.79 -13.53 -7.83
C PRO A 187 11.61 -13.59 -6.29
N PRO A 188 11.18 -14.72 -5.70
CA PRO A 188 10.93 -14.82 -4.25
C PRO A 188 12.12 -14.47 -3.35
N ASP A 189 13.34 -14.65 -3.86
CA ASP A 189 14.60 -14.34 -3.16
C ASP A 189 15.28 -13.07 -3.70
N ALA A 190 14.56 -12.27 -4.51
CA ALA A 190 15.06 -10.99 -4.96
C ALA A 190 15.43 -10.13 -3.74
N LEU A 191 16.66 -9.65 -3.75
CA LEU A 191 17.17 -8.75 -2.74
C LEU A 191 17.10 -7.32 -3.28
N ALA A 192 16.69 -6.39 -2.44
CA ALA A 192 16.80 -4.97 -2.71
C ALA A 192 17.57 -4.30 -1.56
N ASP A 193 18.49 -3.41 -1.95
CA ASP A 193 18.91 -2.33 -1.06
C ASP A 193 17.75 -1.33 -0.93
N GLU A 194 17.71 -0.55 0.15
CA GLU A 194 16.70 0.52 0.25
C GLU A 194 16.83 1.43 -0.96
N ALA A 195 15.72 1.59 -1.70
CA ALA A 195 15.73 2.09 -3.06
C ALA A 195 16.40 3.47 -3.13
N HIS A 196 17.57 3.53 -3.75
CA HIS A 196 17.98 4.76 -4.43
C HIS A 196 17.11 4.85 -5.65
N LEU A 197 16.17 5.80 -5.65
CA LEU A 197 15.54 6.10 -6.89
C LEU A 197 16.56 6.69 -7.85
N PRO A 198 16.56 6.24 -9.11
CA PRO A 198 17.52 6.73 -10.09
C PRO A 198 17.32 8.21 -10.47
N TRP A 199 16.37 8.90 -9.84
CA TRP A 199 15.88 10.23 -10.22
C TRP A 199 15.78 11.17 -9.00
N ARG A 200 15.90 12.49 -9.22
CA ARG A 200 15.83 13.55 -8.18
C ARG A 200 14.39 13.98 -7.88
N THR A 201 13.63 13.17 -7.15
CA THR A 201 12.19 13.41 -6.99
C THR A 201 11.72 12.87 -5.61
N TRP A 202 10.47 13.13 -5.19
CA TRP A 202 10.01 12.85 -3.82
C TRP A 202 8.55 12.38 -3.80
N PRO A 203 8.16 11.41 -2.95
CA PRO A 203 6.82 10.85 -2.99
C PRO A 203 5.81 11.83 -2.51
N ARG A 204 4.58 11.59 -2.95
CA ARG A 204 3.41 12.02 -2.21
C ARG A 204 3.50 11.61 -0.73
N GLY A 205 3.58 12.60 0.14
CA GLY A 205 3.66 12.43 1.60
C GLY A 205 5.07 12.31 2.16
N PHE A 206 6.11 12.56 1.36
CA PHE A 206 7.48 12.71 1.84
C PHE A 206 7.60 13.79 2.91
N PRO A 207 8.43 13.59 3.96
CA PRO A 207 8.68 14.66 4.91
C PRO A 207 9.48 15.80 4.27
N LEU A 208 8.84 16.94 4.03
CA LEU A 208 9.43 18.06 3.28
C LEU A 208 10.75 18.56 3.90
N GLU A 209 10.88 18.51 5.21
CA GLU A 209 12.10 18.89 5.93
C GLU A 209 13.28 17.93 5.70
N SER A 210 13.03 16.73 5.16
CA SER A 210 14.06 15.74 4.83
C SER A 210 14.60 15.87 3.41
N ILE A 211 14.06 16.78 2.57
CA ILE A 211 14.38 16.88 1.13
C ILE A 211 15.87 17.19 0.88
N LYS A 212 16.53 17.88 1.81
CA LYS A 212 17.95 18.25 1.69
C LYS A 212 18.88 17.36 2.51
N ASP A 213 18.34 16.36 3.22
CA ASP A 213 19.13 15.52 4.11
C ASP A 213 19.80 14.39 3.32
N ASN A 214 21.14 14.42 3.22
CA ASN A 214 21.92 13.36 2.58
C ASN A 214 21.90 12.03 3.37
N ALA A 215 21.42 11.99 4.61
CA ALA A 215 21.23 10.73 5.34
C ALA A 215 20.13 9.84 4.75
N THR A 216 19.26 10.42 3.91
CA THR A 216 18.18 9.72 3.19
C THR A 216 18.67 8.82 2.06
N THR A 217 19.93 8.96 1.63
CA THR A 217 20.57 8.17 0.57
C THR A 217 21.52 7.10 1.14
N ARG A 218 21.32 6.66 2.38
CA ARG A 218 22.22 5.68 2.99
C ARG A 218 21.88 4.26 2.50
N ALA A 219 22.83 3.62 1.82
CA ALA A 219 22.70 2.23 1.41
C ALA A 219 22.68 1.28 2.62
N TRP A 220 21.71 0.38 2.64
CA TRP A 220 21.60 -0.71 3.62
C TRP A 220 21.88 -2.05 2.93
N PRO A 221 22.34 -3.08 3.67
CA PRO A 221 22.55 -4.39 3.09
C PRO A 221 21.26 -4.96 2.49
N SER A 222 21.40 -5.62 1.34
CA SER A 222 20.31 -6.14 0.54
C SER A 222 19.48 -7.15 1.33
N ARG A 223 18.16 -7.02 1.25
CA ARG A 223 17.20 -7.89 1.96
C ARG A 223 16.05 -8.26 1.04
N ARG A 224 15.31 -9.31 1.39
CA ARG A 224 14.20 -9.81 0.58
C ARG A 224 13.12 -8.74 0.41
N ILE A 225 12.62 -8.61 -0.82
CA ILE A 225 11.55 -7.67 -1.14
C ILE A 225 10.24 -8.14 -0.50
N GLY A 226 9.65 -7.28 0.34
CA GLY A 226 8.31 -7.50 0.91
C GLY A 226 7.25 -6.71 0.16
N VAL A 227 7.56 -5.48 -0.21
CA VAL A 227 6.67 -4.56 -0.94
C VAL A 227 7.43 -4.02 -2.15
N PHE A 228 6.78 -3.97 -3.30
CA PHE A 228 7.34 -3.52 -4.56
C PHE A 228 6.40 -2.52 -5.22
N GLN A 229 6.76 -1.25 -5.21
CA GLN A 229 5.96 -0.16 -5.75
C GLN A 229 6.43 0.18 -7.16
N SER A 230 5.51 0.16 -8.13
CA SER A 230 5.75 0.85 -9.39
C SER A 230 5.67 2.34 -9.18
N LEU A 231 6.63 3.09 -9.71
CA LEU A 231 6.44 4.51 -9.88
C LEU A 231 5.30 4.74 -10.89
N ALA A 232 4.60 5.86 -10.78
CA ALA A 232 3.92 6.42 -11.93
C ALA A 232 4.93 7.30 -12.68
N ASN A 233 4.80 7.45 -13.99
CA ASN A 233 5.62 8.42 -14.70
C ASN A 233 5.38 9.82 -14.08
N HIS A 234 6.45 10.56 -13.78
CA HIS A 234 6.50 11.89 -13.10
C HIS A 234 6.67 11.99 -11.56
N ASP A 235 6.89 10.93 -10.77
CA ASP A 235 7.07 11.08 -9.29
C ASP A 235 8.05 10.09 -8.55
N PRO A 236 9.39 10.32 -8.53
CA PRO A 236 10.37 9.47 -7.75
C PRO A 236 11.26 9.94 -6.54
N ASP A 237 10.91 9.53 -5.31
CA ASP A 237 11.34 9.38 -3.86
C ASP A 237 12.70 8.88 -3.14
N GLY A 238 13.11 9.36 -1.91
CA GLY A 238 14.12 8.71 -0.96
C GLY A 238 14.24 9.06 0.61
N SER A 239 14.17 8.11 1.58
CA SER A 239 14.25 8.12 3.12
C SER A 239 13.31 6.99 3.65
N MET A 240 12.69 7.00 4.85
CA MET A 240 11.46 6.19 5.04
C MET A 240 10.46 6.57 3.95
N MET A 241 10.32 5.74 2.93
CA MET A 241 9.55 6.09 1.73
C MET A 241 8.12 5.64 1.85
N PRO A 242 7.16 6.58 1.86
CA PRO A 242 5.79 6.19 1.68
C PRO A 242 5.61 5.61 0.27
N TYR A 243 4.60 4.77 0.13
CA TYR A 243 4.16 4.19 -1.12
C TYR A 243 2.64 4.20 -1.13
N ASN A 244 2.04 4.39 -2.30
CA ASN A 244 0.59 4.54 -2.42
C ASN A 244 -0.11 3.18 -2.57
N ALA A 245 -1.43 3.17 -2.78
CA ALA A 245 -2.23 1.96 -3.00
C ALA A 245 -2.64 1.78 -4.48
N GLN A 246 -1.81 2.29 -5.41
CA GLN A 246 -2.16 2.43 -6.83
C GLN A 246 -1.42 1.45 -7.74
N ALA A 247 -0.16 1.13 -7.46
CA ALA A 247 0.62 0.26 -8.31
C ALA A 247 1.60 -0.59 -7.50
N THR A 248 1.08 -1.24 -6.47
CA THR A 248 1.90 -1.82 -5.41
C THR A 248 1.73 -3.32 -5.33
N LEU A 249 2.82 -4.05 -5.41
CA LEU A 249 2.87 -5.50 -5.18
C LEU A 249 3.31 -5.80 -3.76
N HIS A 250 2.49 -6.59 -3.05
CA HIS A 250 2.83 -7.13 -1.74
C HIS A 250 3.09 -8.63 -1.86
N ALA A 251 4.29 -9.06 -1.44
CA ALA A 251 4.65 -10.46 -1.37
C ALA A 251 3.93 -11.16 -0.21
N GLN A 252 3.81 -12.48 -0.26
CA GLN A 252 3.13 -13.28 0.76
C GLN A 252 3.59 -12.95 2.19
N ARG A 253 4.91 -12.74 2.38
CA ARG A 253 5.52 -12.44 3.69
C ARG A 253 5.23 -11.03 4.21
N ALA A 254 4.62 -10.18 3.40
CA ALA A 254 4.27 -8.79 3.72
C ALA A 254 2.76 -8.51 3.61
N LEU A 255 1.90 -9.49 3.30
CA LEU A 255 0.45 -9.25 3.17
C LEU A 255 -0.19 -8.73 4.48
N TRP A 256 0.40 -9.02 5.65
CA TRP A 256 0.00 -8.41 6.92
C TRP A 256 0.05 -6.88 6.91
N SER A 257 0.86 -6.28 6.03
CA SER A 257 1.10 -4.85 5.93
C SER A 257 0.10 -4.11 5.02
N LEU A 258 -0.90 -4.81 4.48
CA LEU A 258 -1.90 -4.24 3.56
C LEU A 258 -2.94 -3.36 4.26
N LEU A 259 -3.05 -3.40 5.59
CA LEU A 259 -4.11 -2.73 6.33
C LEU A 259 -4.13 -1.20 6.12
N LEU A 260 -5.23 -0.70 5.59
CA LEU A 260 -5.51 0.73 5.43
C LEU A 260 -6.25 1.29 6.66
N PRO A 261 -5.68 2.26 7.39
CA PRO A 261 -6.39 2.95 8.48
C PRO A 261 -7.60 3.74 7.95
N CYS A 262 -8.70 3.74 8.69
CA CYS A 262 -9.98 4.30 8.29
C CYS A 262 -10.45 5.50 9.12
N SER A 263 -9.72 5.89 10.17
CA SER A 263 -10.05 7.11 10.92
C SER A 263 -9.46 8.38 10.29
N VAL A 264 -8.50 8.22 9.36
CA VAL A 264 -7.86 9.30 8.60
C VAL A 264 -8.51 9.45 7.24
N HIS A 265 -8.31 10.60 6.58
CA HIS A 265 -8.87 10.83 5.26
C HIS A 265 -8.35 9.81 4.23
N GLY A 266 -9.17 9.46 3.25
CA GLY A 266 -8.80 8.50 2.18
C GLY A 266 -7.59 8.90 1.34
N ARG A 267 -7.23 10.19 1.33
CA ARG A 267 -5.99 10.70 0.69
C ARG A 267 -4.75 10.52 1.57
N VAL A 268 -4.90 10.15 2.84
CA VAL A 268 -3.80 10.00 3.81
C VAL A 268 -3.56 8.53 4.19
N THR A 269 -4.61 7.72 4.11
CA THR A 269 -4.64 6.32 4.57
C THR A 269 -3.51 5.43 4.03
N ASP A 270 -3.28 5.45 2.73
CA ASP A 270 -2.30 4.61 2.04
C ASP A 270 -0.85 5.00 2.38
N ILE A 271 -0.62 6.30 2.57
CA ILE A 271 0.65 6.88 3.00
C ILE A 271 0.95 6.52 4.46
N TRP A 272 0.00 6.67 5.38
CA TRP A 272 0.19 6.27 6.78
C TRP A 272 0.42 4.76 6.91
N ARG A 273 -0.36 3.94 6.20
CA ARG A 273 -0.09 2.50 6.09
C ARG A 273 1.35 2.27 5.63
N ALA A 274 1.82 2.97 4.60
CA ALA A 274 3.16 2.74 4.06
C ALA A 274 4.27 2.97 5.08
N TYR A 275 4.18 4.06 5.85
CA TYR A 275 5.13 4.31 6.93
C TYR A 275 5.05 3.23 8.02
N PHE A 276 3.86 2.84 8.45
CA PHE A 276 3.70 1.82 9.50
C PHE A 276 4.24 0.46 9.03
N ALA A 277 3.88 0.07 7.81
CA ALA A 277 4.34 -1.14 7.15
C ALA A 277 5.86 -1.16 7.04
N GLN A 278 6.46 -0.10 6.48
CA GLN A 278 7.91 -0.03 6.26
C GLN A 278 8.69 -0.13 7.57
N ARG A 279 8.24 0.54 8.63
CA ARG A 279 8.88 0.43 9.95
C ARG A 279 8.89 -1.02 10.46
N LEU A 280 7.80 -1.75 10.27
CA LEU A 280 7.67 -3.15 10.68
C LEU A 280 8.36 -4.13 9.72
N LEU A 281 8.46 -3.83 8.42
CA LEU A 281 9.20 -4.65 7.44
C LEU A 281 10.66 -4.83 7.88
N TRP A 282 11.26 -3.78 8.44
CA TRP A 282 12.64 -3.84 8.94
C TRP A 282 12.82 -4.86 10.07
N ASP A 283 11.82 -4.98 10.95
CA ASP A 283 11.86 -5.91 12.08
C ASP A 283 11.80 -7.37 11.64
N VAL A 284 11.25 -7.65 10.45
CA VAL A 284 11.15 -8.99 9.86
C VAL A 284 12.11 -9.22 8.70
N GLY A 285 13.05 -8.29 8.48
CA GLY A 285 14.08 -8.41 7.45
C GLY A 285 13.58 -8.30 6.01
N LEU A 286 12.45 -7.62 5.80
CA LEU A 286 11.91 -7.30 4.49
C LEU A 286 12.19 -5.83 4.13
N ARG A 287 12.10 -5.52 2.83
CA ARG A 287 12.29 -4.16 2.31
C ARG A 287 11.22 -3.74 1.31
N LEU A 288 11.06 -2.43 1.20
CA LEU A 288 10.38 -1.77 0.08
C LEU A 288 11.38 -1.63 -1.08
N ALA A 289 10.93 -1.92 -2.29
CA ALA A 289 11.65 -1.64 -3.52
C ALA A 289 10.75 -0.86 -4.48
N PHE A 290 11.37 -0.08 -5.36
CA PHE A 290 10.67 0.69 -6.39
C PHE A 290 11.09 0.24 -7.78
N SER A 291 10.24 0.47 -8.76
CA SER A 291 10.51 0.19 -10.17
C SER A 291 10.16 1.35 -11.09
N PRO A 292 10.65 1.33 -12.33
CA PRO A 292 10.06 2.14 -13.41
C PRO A 292 8.55 1.88 -13.55
N PRO A 293 7.81 2.85 -14.11
CA PRO A 293 6.37 2.73 -14.30
C PRO A 293 5.97 1.60 -15.24
N TRP A 294 4.95 0.84 -14.85
CA TRP A 294 4.22 -0.10 -15.72
C TRP A 294 2.72 0.23 -15.83
N VAL A 295 2.29 1.35 -15.26
CA VAL A 295 0.92 1.88 -15.40
C VAL A 295 0.90 3.34 -15.85
N VAL A 296 -0.21 3.75 -16.44
CA VAL A 296 -0.60 5.15 -16.66
C VAL A 296 -1.88 5.41 -15.90
N GLN A 297 -1.90 6.50 -15.14
CA GLN A 297 -3.09 6.90 -14.40
C GLN A 297 -3.97 7.85 -15.21
N PHE A 298 -5.26 7.51 -15.32
CA PHE A 298 -6.30 8.32 -15.97
C PHE A 298 -7.23 8.93 -14.93
N ARG A 299 -6.82 10.07 -14.37
CA ARG A 299 -7.55 10.74 -13.29
C ARG A 299 -8.97 11.09 -13.70
N ASN A 300 -9.92 10.76 -12.82
CA ASN A 300 -11.27 11.27 -12.89
C ASN A 300 -11.29 12.78 -12.60
N ALA A 301 -12.31 13.48 -13.11
CA ALA A 301 -12.49 14.90 -12.76
C ALA A 301 -12.76 15.03 -11.25
N HIS A 302 -11.89 15.77 -10.56
CA HIS A 302 -11.98 16.00 -9.12
C HIS A 302 -12.09 17.49 -8.78
N ASN A 303 -12.56 17.78 -7.56
CA ASN A 303 -12.39 19.10 -6.97
C ASN A 303 -10.99 19.18 -6.35
N TYR A 304 -10.04 19.72 -7.12
CA TYR A 304 -8.63 19.78 -6.72
C TYR A 304 -8.39 20.54 -5.41
N LEU A 305 -9.19 21.56 -5.10
CA LEU A 305 -9.05 22.31 -3.85
C LEU A 305 -9.52 21.47 -2.65
N ALA A 306 -10.61 20.73 -2.80
CA ALA A 306 -11.06 19.79 -1.78
C ALA A 306 -10.05 18.65 -1.56
N ASP A 307 -9.44 18.15 -2.63
CA ASP A 307 -8.37 17.15 -2.55
C ASP A 307 -7.14 17.69 -1.82
N PHE A 308 -6.66 18.88 -2.19
CA PHE A 308 -5.55 19.55 -1.51
C PHE A 308 -5.81 19.74 0.00
N ASN A 309 -6.99 20.27 0.35
CA ASN A 309 -7.37 20.45 1.75
C ASN A 309 -7.38 19.14 2.53
N SER A 310 -7.70 18.03 1.86
CA SER A 310 -7.72 16.71 2.45
C SER A 310 -6.32 16.07 2.60
N GLU A 311 -5.32 16.61 1.91
CA GLU A 311 -3.92 16.18 1.97
C GLU A 311 -3.07 17.01 2.95
N VAL A 312 -3.60 18.09 3.52
CA VAL A 312 -2.91 18.94 4.52
C VAL A 312 -2.16 18.14 5.61
N PRO A 313 -2.72 17.05 6.19
CA PRO A 313 -2.00 16.25 7.18
C PRO A 313 -0.68 15.66 6.66
N LEU A 314 -0.56 15.35 5.37
CA LEU A 314 0.66 14.82 4.78
C LEU A 314 1.81 15.82 4.90
N TYR A 315 1.53 17.08 4.58
CA TYR A 315 2.53 18.15 4.58
C TYR A 315 2.91 18.61 6.00
N GLN A 316 1.97 18.50 6.94
CA GLN A 316 2.17 19.02 8.29
C GLN A 316 2.68 17.97 9.28
N GLN A 317 2.37 16.68 9.07
CA GLN A 317 2.59 15.64 10.09
C GLN A 317 3.62 14.58 9.69
N ALA A 318 3.96 14.42 8.40
CA ALA A 318 4.84 13.34 7.93
C ALA A 318 6.20 13.33 8.62
N GLY A 319 6.81 14.51 8.81
CA GLY A 319 8.08 14.64 9.51
C GLY A 319 8.08 14.17 10.94
N ALA A 320 7.10 14.65 11.70
CA ALA A 320 6.94 14.23 13.08
C ALA A 320 6.61 12.74 13.19
N LEU A 321 5.80 12.22 12.26
CA LEU A 321 5.48 10.79 12.18
C LEU A 321 6.74 9.96 11.95
N VAL A 322 7.52 10.27 10.91
CA VAL A 322 8.77 9.54 10.60
C VAL A 322 9.72 9.62 11.79
N GLY A 323 9.90 10.80 12.38
CA GLY A 323 10.69 10.96 13.59
C GLY A 323 10.21 10.09 14.75
N ALA A 324 8.90 9.96 14.95
CA ALA A 324 8.33 9.09 15.97
C ALA A 324 8.58 7.60 15.66
N LEU A 325 8.38 7.17 14.41
CA LEU A 325 8.61 5.78 13.99
C LEU A 325 10.07 5.35 14.12
N LEU A 326 11.01 6.25 13.78
CA LEU A 326 12.44 6.01 13.92
C LEU A 326 12.89 5.91 15.38
N ARG A 327 12.24 6.66 16.29
CA ARG A 327 12.53 6.61 17.74
C ARG A 327 11.76 5.51 18.47
N TRP A 328 10.68 4.99 17.87
CA TRP A 328 9.83 3.98 18.49
C TRP A 328 10.59 2.66 18.70
N GLN A 329 10.60 2.22 19.96
CA GLN A 329 11.22 0.98 20.40
C GLN A 329 10.13 0.00 20.84
N PRO A 330 9.86 -1.06 20.05
CA PRO A 330 8.82 -2.03 20.37
C PRO A 330 9.21 -2.93 21.55
N ALA A 331 8.26 -3.15 22.47
CA ALA A 331 8.40 -4.12 23.56
C ALA A 331 8.00 -5.54 23.13
N ALA A 332 7.01 -5.67 22.24
CA ALA A 332 6.54 -6.97 21.77
C ALA A 332 7.61 -7.75 20.99
N ARG A 333 7.61 -9.08 21.15
CA ARG A 333 8.58 -10.00 20.53
C ARG A 333 8.06 -10.71 19.27
N THR A 334 6.80 -10.49 18.92
CA THR A 334 6.17 -11.07 17.74
C THR A 334 5.69 -9.96 16.81
N LEU A 335 5.61 -10.24 15.50
CA LEU A 335 5.11 -9.27 14.54
C LEU A 335 3.66 -8.84 14.85
N PRO A 336 2.69 -9.73 15.15
CA PRO A 336 1.34 -9.31 15.55
C PRO A 336 1.33 -8.39 16.77
N GLY A 337 2.13 -8.70 17.80
CA GLY A 337 2.24 -7.86 18.98
C GLY A 337 2.82 -6.48 18.66
N ARG A 338 3.90 -6.41 17.85
CA ARG A 338 4.48 -5.12 17.42
C ARG A 338 3.52 -4.32 16.55
N PHE A 339 2.73 -4.99 15.71
CA PHE A 339 1.72 -4.35 14.87
C PHE A 339 0.63 -3.68 15.73
N GLU A 340 0.06 -4.40 16.70
CA GLU A 340 -0.90 -3.84 17.65
C GLU A 340 -0.29 -2.68 18.45
N GLU A 341 0.91 -2.88 19.00
CA GLU A 341 1.65 -1.87 19.77
C GLU A 341 1.87 -0.60 18.95
N LEU A 342 2.23 -0.72 17.67
CA LEU A 342 2.43 0.42 16.78
C LEU A 342 1.13 1.22 16.55
N TYR A 343 0.03 0.55 16.23
CA TYR A 343 -1.26 1.23 16.02
C TYR A 343 -1.72 1.96 17.29
N VAL A 344 -1.47 1.37 18.45
CA VAL A 344 -1.75 2.03 19.72
C VAL A 344 -0.83 3.24 19.92
N HIS A 345 0.46 3.10 19.65
CA HIS A 345 1.39 4.22 19.76
C HIS A 345 0.97 5.38 18.85
N MET A 346 0.59 5.11 17.60
CA MET A 346 0.09 6.11 16.65
C MET A 346 -1.24 6.73 17.11
N TYR A 347 -2.12 5.95 17.75
CA TYR A 347 -3.31 6.48 18.38
C TYR A 347 -2.98 7.44 19.52
N GLU A 348 -2.06 7.07 20.42
CA GLU A 348 -1.63 7.88 21.56
C GLU A 348 -0.96 9.19 21.13
N LEU A 349 -0.30 9.20 19.97
CA LEU A 349 0.29 10.40 19.35
C LEU A 349 -0.72 11.26 18.57
N GLY A 350 -1.96 10.83 18.43
CA GLY A 350 -2.99 11.58 17.70
C GLY A 350 -3.03 11.35 16.18
N ILE A 351 -2.15 10.50 15.63
CA ILE A 351 -2.01 10.24 14.20
C ILE A 351 -3.21 9.46 13.64
N VAL A 352 -3.70 8.49 14.40
CA VAL A 352 -4.90 7.69 14.08
C VAL A 352 -5.89 7.71 15.25
N GLY A 353 -7.14 7.35 14.97
CA GLY A 353 -8.24 7.26 15.92
C GLY A 353 -8.41 5.87 16.52
N LEU A 354 -9.29 5.75 17.52
CA LEU A 354 -9.51 4.50 18.27
C LEU A 354 -10.04 3.37 17.38
N SER A 355 -10.86 3.69 16.37
CA SER A 355 -11.37 2.71 15.41
C SER A 355 -10.24 2.03 14.63
N ASP A 356 -9.11 2.70 14.39
CA ASP A 356 -7.98 2.08 13.68
C ASP A 356 -7.23 1.09 14.56
N VAL A 357 -7.20 1.29 15.89
CA VAL A 357 -6.67 0.29 16.82
C VAL A 357 -7.55 -0.96 16.82
N ARG A 358 -8.89 -0.78 16.87
CA ARG A 358 -9.85 -1.89 16.81
C ARG A 358 -9.77 -2.62 15.47
N LEU A 359 -9.66 -1.87 14.37
CA LEU A 359 -9.50 -2.42 13.03
C LEU A 359 -8.18 -3.19 12.91
N ALA A 360 -7.07 -2.69 13.46
CA ALA A 360 -5.79 -3.40 13.49
C ALA A 360 -5.88 -4.72 14.27
N GLN A 361 -6.57 -4.71 15.42
CA GLN A 361 -6.82 -5.92 16.20
C GLN A 361 -7.68 -6.93 15.44
N ALA A 362 -8.75 -6.47 14.79
CA ALA A 362 -9.64 -7.31 13.99
C ALA A 362 -8.91 -7.88 12.76
N TRP A 363 -8.08 -7.07 12.10
CA TRP A 363 -7.23 -7.47 10.97
C TRP A 363 -6.27 -8.60 11.35
N LEU A 364 -5.56 -8.44 12.47
CA LEU A 364 -4.67 -9.48 12.99
C LEU A 364 -5.44 -10.75 13.36
N ALA A 365 -6.64 -10.62 13.93
CA ALA A 365 -7.49 -11.76 14.28
C ALA A 365 -8.00 -12.51 13.04
N ASP A 366 -8.37 -11.79 11.98
CA ASP A 366 -8.77 -12.36 10.71
C ASP A 366 -7.60 -13.12 10.05
N LEU A 367 -6.42 -12.52 10.01
CA LEU A 367 -5.20 -13.17 9.50
C LEU A 367 -4.83 -14.43 10.30
N ASP A 368 -4.88 -14.35 11.63
CA ASP A 368 -4.59 -15.47 12.53
C ASP A 368 -5.64 -16.58 12.44
N ARG A 369 -6.91 -16.25 12.11
CA ARG A 369 -7.98 -17.22 11.82
C ARG A 369 -7.80 -17.89 10.46
N ILE A 370 -7.36 -17.15 9.45
CA ILE A 370 -7.02 -17.67 8.11
C ILE A 370 -5.82 -18.63 8.17
N GLY A 371 -4.97 -18.51 9.21
CA GLY A 371 -3.72 -19.26 9.30
C GLY A 371 -2.57 -18.59 8.53
N TYR A 372 -2.60 -17.26 8.46
CA TYR A 372 -1.54 -16.48 7.82
C TYR A 372 -0.18 -16.70 8.53
N PRO A 373 0.90 -17.05 7.79
CA PRO A 373 2.20 -17.33 8.39
C PRO A 373 2.97 -16.05 8.68
N PHE A 374 2.70 -15.42 9.83
CA PHE A 374 3.44 -14.23 10.27
C PHE A 374 4.96 -14.50 10.34
N PRO A 375 5.80 -13.67 9.69
CA PRO A 375 7.25 -13.78 9.81
C PRO A 375 7.74 -13.58 11.24
N PRO A 376 8.83 -14.26 11.66
CA PRO A 376 9.47 -14.00 12.93
C PRO A 376 10.19 -12.64 12.93
N ILE A 377 10.30 -12.03 14.10
CA ILE A 377 11.13 -10.85 14.33
C ILE A 377 12.61 -11.26 14.28
N LEU A 378 13.45 -10.42 13.68
CA LEU A 378 14.90 -10.59 13.69
C LEU A 378 15.50 -10.06 15.00
N ASP A 379 16.30 -10.88 15.67
CA ASP A 379 16.89 -10.57 16.99
C ASP A 379 17.92 -9.42 17.00
N ARG A 380 18.25 -8.82 15.85
CA ARG A 380 19.14 -7.66 15.75
C ARG A 380 18.75 -6.71 14.62
N PRO A 381 18.65 -5.39 14.86
CA PRO A 381 18.73 -4.43 13.77
C PRO A 381 20.13 -4.57 13.11
N PRO A 382 20.23 -4.63 11.77
CA PRO A 382 21.54 -4.64 11.12
C PRO A 382 22.30 -3.37 11.53
N ARG A 383 23.55 -3.53 12.00
CA ARG A 383 24.45 -2.40 12.22
C ARG A 383 24.53 -1.60 10.92
N ALA A 384 24.27 -0.29 10.99
CA ALA A 384 24.55 0.61 9.88
C ALA A 384 26.03 0.45 9.48
N VAL A 385 26.29 0.20 8.20
CA VAL A 385 27.66 0.14 7.68
C VAL A 385 28.27 1.54 7.88
N LYS A 386 29.47 1.60 8.49
CA LYS A 386 30.21 2.86 8.62
C LYS A 386 30.52 3.39 7.22
N PRO A 387 30.36 4.68 6.95
CA PRO A 387 30.71 5.24 5.65
C PRO A 387 32.17 4.93 5.35
N ALA A 388 32.45 4.47 4.12
CA ALA A 388 33.80 4.36 3.63
C ALA A 388 34.46 5.74 3.73
N ARG A 389 35.68 5.80 4.27
CA ARG A 389 36.48 7.03 4.32
C ARG A 389 36.53 7.61 2.91
N SER A 390 36.01 8.82 2.73
CA SER A 390 36.14 9.56 1.48
C SER A 390 37.63 9.79 1.20
N GLY A 391 38.14 9.12 0.17
CA GLY A 391 39.40 9.54 -0.45
C GLY A 391 39.17 10.93 -1.04
N GLY A 392 39.98 11.90 -0.60
CA GLY A 392 39.85 13.29 -1.00
C GLY A 392 39.90 13.44 -2.53
N VAL A 393 38.82 13.97 -3.11
CA VAL A 393 38.80 14.45 -4.48
C VAL A 393 39.56 15.79 -4.47
N ARG A 394 40.75 15.82 -5.09
CA ARG A 394 41.45 17.07 -5.41
C ARG A 394 40.66 17.79 -6.51
N GLU A 395 40.06 18.92 -6.18
CA GLU A 395 39.54 19.86 -7.17
C GLU A 395 40.72 20.44 -7.98
N ARG A 396 40.69 20.28 -9.31
CA ARG A 396 41.52 21.07 -10.23
C ARG A 396 40.71 22.27 -10.67
N HIS A 397 41.09 23.46 -10.20
CA HIS A 397 40.63 24.71 -10.78
C HIS A 397 41.17 24.84 -12.21
N GLY A 398 40.26 24.87 -13.19
CA GLY A 398 40.57 25.29 -14.56
C GLY A 398 40.47 26.81 -14.67
N GLU A 399 41.60 27.49 -14.83
CA GLU A 399 41.66 28.90 -15.21
C GLU A 399 41.13 29.08 -16.64
N ARG A 400 40.10 29.90 -16.80
CA ARG A 400 39.69 30.42 -18.12
C ARG A 400 40.64 31.57 -18.49
N ARG A 401 41.48 31.38 -19.51
CA ARG A 401 42.20 32.48 -20.16
C ARG A 401 41.28 33.22 -21.12
N ALA A 402 41.18 34.53 -20.93
CA ALA A 402 40.55 35.47 -21.86
C ALA A 402 41.40 35.61 -23.13
N ALA A 403 40.77 35.50 -24.30
CA ALA A 403 41.40 35.77 -25.59
C ALA A 403 41.29 37.27 -25.91
N THR A 404 42.43 37.96 -25.91
CA THR A 404 42.59 39.31 -26.44
C THR A 404 42.80 39.25 -27.94
N SER A 405 41.94 39.94 -28.71
CA SER A 405 42.08 40.20 -30.13
C SER A 405 43.15 41.29 -30.36
N GLY A 406 44.27 40.94 -30.96
CA GLY A 406 45.29 41.87 -31.46
C GLY A 406 45.20 41.99 -32.97
N ALA A 407 44.96 43.21 -33.45
CA ALA A 407 44.95 43.60 -34.85
C ALA A 407 46.33 43.40 -35.51
N GLY A 408 46.33 42.89 -36.74
CA GLY A 408 47.52 42.85 -37.59
C GLY A 408 47.74 44.18 -38.30
N GLN A 409 49.00 44.60 -38.34
CA GLN A 409 49.59 45.40 -39.42
C GLN A 409 51.07 45.01 -39.53
N ALA A 410 51.44 44.45 -40.67
CA ALA A 410 52.80 44.48 -41.19
C ALA A 410 52.69 44.98 -42.64
N THR A 411 53.57 45.92 -42.94
CA THR A 411 53.87 46.59 -44.21
C THR A 411 54.02 45.68 -45.40
#